data_AF-A0A968J1H9-F1
#
_entry.id   AF-A0A968J1H9-F1
#
_cell.length_a   1.000
_cell.length_b   1.000
_cell.length_c   1.000
_cell.angle_alpha   90.00
_cell.angle_beta   90.00
_cell.angle_gamma   90.00
#
_symmetry.space_group_name_H-M   'P 1'
#
loop_
_entity.id
_entity.type
_entity.pdbx_description
1 polymer ?
#
loop_
_entity_poly.entity_id
_entity_poly.type
_entity_poly.pdbx_seq_one_letter_code
_entity_poly.pdbx_strand_id
1 'polypeptide(L)'
;MAWILPAVNLGTSLWHRRPSPRSFLLLSLHRALVALGLIFAGIWLTSCGGTQIGAPFPDGSSGQSVDYTIQLRFVDDRLTPDEQALFRQVADRWATVIVGDLPDVLLTLLPGSCLSTSPGVNQLIDDLLVDISVSTVDGEGGLLGQAGPCLVRTGSNLPLYGSVQLDLDDRTGLAASNQLDEVFSHELGHVLGFGTTWADQGLVTQVFSPDPRFIGNLAIQEFSRLGGLGTVPIENRGGQGTRIDHWRESTFDNELMTGTINPRTENPLSRLTVASLSDLGYGVDLDAADAYALSSPKQSFQKGKSGLTPAWEKGLDQPIRVVDLQGTYLYTLSE
;
A
#
# COMPACT_ATOMS: atom_id res chain seq x y z
N MET A 1 -40.10 59.83 9.74
CA MET A 1 -39.72 58.80 8.75
C MET A 1 -39.25 57.60 9.55
N ALA A 2 -40.02 56.61 10.02
CA ALA A 2 -41.14 55.84 9.44
C ALA A 2 -40.70 55.23 8.09
N TRP A 3 -40.59 53.91 7.85
CA TRP A 3 -41.38 52.71 8.21
C TRP A 3 -40.45 51.47 8.06
N ILE A 4 -40.32 50.50 8.99
CA ILE A 4 -41.18 49.34 9.35
C ILE A 4 -40.74 47.99 8.73
N LEU A 5 -40.53 47.01 9.62
CA LEU A 5 -40.37 45.54 9.42
C LEU A 5 -41.68 44.86 8.96
N PRO A 6 -41.64 43.57 8.62
CA PRO A 6 -42.29 42.58 9.49
C PRO A 6 -41.41 41.32 9.67
N ALA A 7 -41.21 40.75 10.86
CA ALA A 7 -42.14 40.05 11.78
C ALA A 7 -42.53 38.61 11.33
N VAL A 8 -41.82 37.65 11.94
CA VAL A 8 -42.23 36.39 12.59
C VAL A 8 -43.61 35.80 12.24
N ASN A 9 -43.64 34.48 11.98
CA ASN A 9 -44.78 33.68 12.46
C ASN A 9 -44.32 32.33 13.06
N LEU A 10 -44.72 32.12 14.30
CA LEU A 10 -44.67 30.88 15.07
C LEU A 10 -45.91 30.05 14.73
N GLY A 11 -45.75 28.76 14.51
CA GLY A 11 -46.85 27.80 14.36
C GLY A 11 -46.57 26.55 15.19
N THR A 12 -47.19 26.47 16.35
CA THR A 12 -47.14 25.36 17.30
C THR A 12 -48.16 24.26 17.00
N SER A 13 -47.84 23.06 17.51
CA SER A 13 -48.75 22.04 18.06
C SER A 13 -49.28 20.96 17.09
N LEU A 14 -49.00 19.69 17.39
CA LEU A 14 -49.89 18.79 18.15
C LEU A 14 -49.41 17.33 18.06
N TRP A 15 -49.20 16.76 19.24
CA TRP A 15 -49.30 15.35 19.64
C TRP A 15 -49.95 14.40 18.63
N HIS A 16 -49.27 13.28 18.32
CA HIS A 16 -49.93 11.96 18.30
C HIS A 16 -48.96 10.79 18.56
N ARG A 17 -49.53 9.78 19.21
CA ARG A 17 -48.91 8.66 19.91
C ARG A 17 -48.38 7.59 18.94
N ARG A 18 -47.41 6.80 19.44
CA ARG A 18 -46.97 5.51 18.87
C ARG A 18 -48.14 4.57 18.57
N PRO A 19 -47.95 3.60 17.66
CA PRO A 19 -47.90 2.22 18.14
C PRO A 19 -46.80 1.37 17.49
N SER A 20 -46.32 0.40 18.27
CA SER A 20 -45.55 -0.77 17.83
C SER A 20 -46.48 -1.87 17.29
N PRO A 21 -45.95 -2.81 16.49
CA PRO A 21 -46.35 -4.21 16.58
C PRO A 21 -45.11 -5.09 16.76
N ARG A 22 -44.98 -5.78 17.91
CA ARG A 22 -45.39 -7.19 18.12
C ARG A 22 -44.61 -8.20 17.27
N SER A 23 -43.57 -8.73 17.91
CA SER A 23 -43.27 -10.16 18.11
C SER A 23 -43.98 -11.18 17.22
N PHE A 24 -43.20 -11.97 16.50
CA PHE A 24 -43.53 -13.37 16.21
C PHE A 24 -42.37 -14.27 16.64
N LEU A 25 -42.61 -14.98 17.75
CA LEU A 25 -41.98 -16.25 18.09
C LEU A 25 -42.39 -17.28 17.03
N LEU A 26 -41.44 -18.06 16.53
CA LEU A 26 -41.71 -19.43 16.09
C LEU A 26 -40.58 -20.33 16.60
N LEU A 27 -40.92 -21.09 17.63
CA LEU A 27 -40.24 -22.30 18.07
C LEU A 27 -40.25 -23.32 16.94
N SER A 28 -39.10 -23.99 16.74
CA SER A 28 -39.09 -25.39 16.33
C SER A 28 -37.97 -26.12 17.07
N LEU A 29 -38.37 -26.74 18.19
CA LEU A 29 -37.64 -27.81 18.86
C LEU A 29 -37.64 -29.04 17.94
N HIS A 30 -36.51 -29.71 17.77
CA HIS A 30 -36.47 -31.17 17.75
C HIS A 30 -35.25 -31.68 18.53
N ARG A 31 -35.58 -32.47 19.55
CA ARG A 31 -34.80 -33.43 20.35
C ARG A 31 -34.10 -34.46 19.44
N ALA A 32 -33.16 -35.32 19.83
CA ALA A 32 -32.22 -35.50 20.93
C ALA A 32 -31.42 -36.78 20.57
N LEU A 33 -30.15 -36.85 21.02
CA LEU A 33 -29.37 -38.03 21.46
C LEU A 33 -29.52 -39.38 20.72
N VAL A 34 -28.40 -39.88 20.17
CA VAL A 34 -27.90 -41.24 20.44
C VAL A 34 -26.37 -41.20 20.54
N ALA A 35 -25.85 -41.68 21.67
CA ALA A 35 -24.44 -42.01 21.88
C ALA A 35 -24.26 -43.53 21.73
N LEU A 36 -23.13 -43.97 21.17
CA LEU A 36 -22.54 -45.27 21.46
C LEU A 36 -21.06 -45.25 21.08
N GLY A 37 -20.21 -45.32 22.11
CA GLY A 37 -18.79 -45.56 21.96
C GLY A 37 -18.49 -47.02 21.68
N LEU A 38 -17.40 -47.28 20.97
CA LEU A 38 -16.71 -48.55 21.00
C LEU A 38 -15.21 -48.30 21.13
N ILE A 39 -14.68 -48.81 22.23
CA ILE A 39 -13.27 -48.98 22.54
C ILE A 39 -12.80 -50.21 21.78
N PHE A 40 -11.66 -50.13 21.09
CA PHE A 40 -10.81 -51.30 20.87
C PHE A 40 -9.34 -50.91 21.04
N ALA A 41 -8.69 -51.63 21.95
CA ALA A 41 -7.26 -51.59 22.20
C ALA A 41 -6.58 -52.78 21.50
N GLY A 42 -5.43 -52.51 20.87
CA GLY A 42 -4.27 -53.41 20.78
C GLY A 42 -4.30 -54.58 19.80
N ILE A 43 -3.33 -54.62 18.88
CA ILE A 43 -2.11 -55.47 18.95
C ILE A 43 -1.47 -55.56 17.54
N TRP A 44 -0.14 -55.43 17.52
CA TRP A 44 0.77 -55.50 16.37
C TRP A 44 0.88 -56.92 15.79
N LEU A 45 0.99 -57.03 14.46
CA LEU A 45 1.66 -58.14 13.75
C LEU A 45 2.31 -57.61 12.45
N THR A 46 3.51 -58.12 12.19
CA THR A 46 4.50 -57.72 11.19
C THR A 46 4.32 -58.39 9.82
N SER A 47 4.64 -57.63 8.77
CA SER A 47 5.23 -57.98 7.44
C SER A 47 4.67 -59.13 6.59
N CYS A 48 4.26 -58.81 5.35
CA CYS A 48 4.85 -59.33 4.10
C CYS A 48 4.28 -58.62 2.85
N GLY A 49 5.10 -58.50 1.80
CA GLY A 49 4.89 -57.63 0.64
C GLY A 49 3.67 -57.90 -0.23
N GLY A 50 3.18 -56.82 -0.85
CA GLY A 50 2.17 -56.82 -1.89
C GLY A 50 2.26 -55.53 -2.71
N THR A 51 2.56 -55.69 -4.00
CA THR A 51 2.68 -54.67 -5.04
C THR A 51 1.51 -53.68 -5.02
N GLN A 52 1.79 -52.38 -4.81
CA GLN A 52 0.81 -51.31 -4.95
C GLN A 52 0.63 -50.99 -6.45
N ILE A 53 -0.51 -51.40 -7.00
CA ILE A 53 -1.03 -50.96 -8.29
C ILE A 53 -2.10 -49.90 -8.03
N GLY A 54 -1.93 -48.71 -8.63
CA GLY A 54 -2.94 -47.65 -8.69
C GLY A 54 -2.62 -46.46 -7.80
N ALA A 55 -1.89 -45.48 -8.35
CA ALA A 55 -1.84 -44.13 -7.79
C ALA A 55 -3.25 -43.51 -7.82
N PRO A 56 -3.72 -42.85 -6.74
CA PRO A 56 -4.85 -41.95 -6.85
C PRO A 56 -4.43 -40.71 -7.65
N PHE A 57 -5.31 -40.29 -8.54
CA PHE A 57 -5.19 -39.07 -9.35
C PHE A 57 -4.76 -37.86 -8.50
N PRO A 58 -3.85 -37.00 -8.99
CA PRO A 58 -3.59 -35.74 -8.32
C PRO A 58 -4.86 -34.89 -8.36
N ASP A 59 -5.37 -34.55 -7.19
CA ASP A 59 -6.41 -33.54 -7.02
C ASP A 59 -5.86 -32.20 -7.56
N GLY A 60 -6.62 -31.57 -8.44
CA GLY A 60 -6.25 -30.36 -9.16
C GLY A 60 -6.42 -29.11 -8.31
N SER A 61 -5.89 -29.08 -7.08
CA SER A 61 -5.71 -27.84 -6.36
C SER A 61 -4.45 -27.15 -6.88
N SER A 62 -4.59 -26.33 -7.93
CA SER A 62 -3.69 -25.19 -8.07
C SER A 62 -3.82 -24.39 -6.78
N GLY A 63 -2.85 -24.52 -5.88
CA GLY A 63 -2.81 -23.72 -4.66
C GLY A 63 -2.75 -22.26 -5.06
N GLN A 64 -3.89 -21.57 -4.99
CA GLN A 64 -3.87 -20.11 -4.94
C GLN A 64 -3.08 -19.78 -3.68
N SER A 65 -2.02 -18.98 -3.84
CA SER A 65 -1.36 -18.37 -2.69
C SER A 65 -2.45 -17.67 -1.88
N VAL A 66 -2.45 -17.83 -0.57
CA VAL A 66 -3.29 -17.00 0.31
C VAL A 66 -2.47 -15.85 0.90
N ASP A 67 -1.19 -15.80 0.54
CA ASP A 67 -0.22 -14.81 0.99
C ASP A 67 0.02 -13.80 -0.13
N TYR A 68 0.24 -12.53 0.23
CA TYR A 68 0.44 -11.47 -0.73
C TYR A 68 1.74 -11.65 -1.52
N THR A 69 1.72 -11.46 -2.84
CA THR A 69 2.89 -11.61 -3.71
C THR A 69 3.28 -10.33 -4.45
N ILE A 70 4.60 -10.09 -4.58
CA ILE A 70 5.13 -8.98 -5.38
C ILE A 70 6.10 -9.56 -6.41
N GLN A 71 5.65 -9.63 -7.66
CA GLN A 71 6.48 -10.08 -8.77
C GLN A 71 7.31 -8.93 -9.33
N LEU A 72 8.64 -9.05 -9.24
CA LEU A 72 9.56 -8.10 -9.89
C LEU A 72 9.96 -8.59 -11.29
N ARG A 73 9.85 -7.71 -12.28
CA ARG A 73 10.32 -7.94 -13.66
C ARG A 73 11.36 -6.90 -14.04
N PHE A 74 12.62 -7.32 -14.16
CA PHE A 74 13.72 -6.46 -14.60
C PHE A 74 13.65 -6.27 -16.12
N VAL A 75 13.53 -5.01 -16.56
CA VAL A 75 13.26 -4.66 -17.96
C VAL A 75 14.49 -4.85 -18.86
N ASP A 76 15.70 -4.77 -18.29
CA ASP A 76 16.97 -5.02 -18.97
C ASP A 76 18.06 -5.54 -18.02
N ASP A 77 19.25 -5.82 -18.56
CA ASP A 77 20.38 -6.42 -17.86
C ASP A 77 21.33 -5.39 -17.18
N ARG A 78 20.90 -4.13 -16.99
CA ARG A 78 21.77 -3.10 -16.39
C ARG A 78 21.90 -3.20 -14.88
N LEU A 79 20.94 -3.85 -14.21
CA LEU A 79 21.05 -4.22 -12.79
C LEU A 79 21.83 -5.51 -12.64
N THR A 80 22.82 -5.49 -11.76
CA THR A 80 23.64 -6.65 -11.44
C THR A 80 22.80 -7.74 -10.75
N PRO A 81 23.22 -9.02 -10.81
CA PRO A 81 22.52 -10.09 -10.11
C PRO A 81 22.34 -9.85 -8.60
N ASP A 82 23.32 -9.21 -7.96
CA ASP A 82 23.28 -8.88 -6.53
C ASP A 82 22.23 -7.80 -6.23
N GLU A 83 22.13 -6.76 -7.07
CA GLU A 83 21.08 -5.74 -6.95
C GLU A 83 19.69 -6.33 -7.19
N GLN A 84 19.55 -7.20 -8.19
CA GLN A 84 18.28 -7.89 -8.43
C GLN A 84 17.89 -8.78 -7.24
N ALA A 85 18.85 -9.44 -6.60
CA ALA A 85 18.60 -10.24 -5.41
C ALA A 85 18.21 -9.36 -4.20
N LEU A 86 18.86 -8.21 -4.02
CA LEU A 86 18.52 -7.22 -3.01
C LEU A 86 17.09 -6.71 -3.18
N PHE A 87 16.69 -6.35 -4.40
CA PHE A 87 15.33 -5.86 -4.68
C PHE A 87 14.26 -6.93 -4.45
N ARG A 88 14.55 -8.20 -4.77
CA ARG A 88 13.65 -9.30 -4.42
C ARG A 88 13.49 -9.43 -2.90
N GLN A 89 14.56 -9.28 -2.11
CA GLN A 89 14.46 -9.30 -0.64
C GLN A 89 13.62 -8.15 -0.10
N VAL A 90 13.70 -6.96 -0.70
CA VAL A 90 12.85 -5.82 -0.34
C VAL A 90 11.38 -6.09 -0.69
N ALA A 91 11.12 -6.69 -1.86
CA ALA A 91 9.76 -7.10 -2.23
C ALA A 91 9.20 -8.16 -1.26
N ASP A 92 10.00 -9.17 -0.92
CA ASP A 92 9.64 -10.18 0.08
C ASP A 92 9.36 -9.54 1.45
N ARG A 93 10.14 -8.51 1.83
CA ARG A 93 9.91 -7.74 3.06
C ARG A 93 8.56 -7.02 3.05
N TRP A 94 8.17 -6.36 1.95
CA TRP A 94 6.85 -5.75 1.83
C TRP A 94 5.72 -6.80 1.84
N ALA A 95 5.94 -7.99 1.28
CA ALA A 95 5.00 -9.11 1.36
C ALA A 95 4.87 -9.71 2.79
N THR A 96 5.77 -9.39 3.73
CA THR A 96 5.52 -9.66 5.17
C THR A 96 4.64 -8.62 5.84
N VAL A 97 4.57 -7.42 5.28
CA VAL A 97 3.77 -6.29 5.80
C VAL A 97 2.34 -6.38 5.32
N ILE A 98 2.14 -6.70 4.04
CA ILE A 98 0.83 -6.92 3.45
C ILE A 98 0.58 -8.43 3.47
N VAL A 99 -0.44 -8.88 4.19
CA VAL A 99 -0.71 -10.31 4.44
C VAL A 99 -2.03 -10.78 3.84
N GLY A 100 -2.78 -9.88 3.20
CA GLY A 100 -4.06 -10.19 2.58
C GLY A 100 -3.92 -10.38 1.07
N ASP A 101 -4.27 -11.57 0.60
CA ASP A 101 -4.46 -11.91 -0.82
C ASP A 101 -5.45 -10.99 -1.54
N LEU A 102 -5.15 -10.63 -2.79
CA LEU A 102 -6.01 -9.89 -3.69
C LEU A 102 -6.46 -10.75 -4.87
N PRO A 103 -7.62 -10.45 -5.48
CA PRO A 103 -8.05 -11.18 -6.66
C PRO A 103 -7.04 -11.13 -7.81
N ASP A 104 -6.71 -12.32 -8.32
CA ASP A 104 -5.94 -12.50 -9.55
C ASP A 104 -6.59 -11.79 -10.73
N VAL A 105 -5.77 -11.20 -11.61
CA VAL A 105 -6.23 -10.56 -12.84
C VAL A 105 -5.44 -11.06 -14.03
N LEU A 106 -6.14 -11.59 -15.04
CA LEU A 106 -5.51 -11.91 -16.33
C LEU A 106 -5.23 -10.61 -17.08
N LEU A 107 -3.97 -10.24 -17.18
CA LEU A 107 -3.57 -8.95 -17.74
C LEU A 107 -2.92 -9.13 -19.11
N THR A 108 -3.47 -8.47 -20.13
CA THR A 108 -2.90 -8.39 -21.48
C THR A 108 -2.67 -6.94 -21.88
N LEU A 109 -1.40 -6.54 -21.96
CA LEU A 109 -0.97 -5.19 -22.30
C LEU A 109 0.06 -5.21 -23.44
N LEU A 110 -0.02 -4.20 -24.30
CA LEU A 110 1.03 -3.95 -25.30
C LEU A 110 2.28 -3.36 -24.62
N PRO A 111 3.48 -3.52 -25.20
CA PRO A 111 4.66 -2.78 -24.76
C PRO A 111 4.40 -1.27 -24.72
N GLY A 112 5.01 -0.57 -23.77
CA GLY A 112 4.80 0.88 -23.59
C GLY A 112 3.54 1.24 -22.81
N SER A 113 2.78 0.27 -22.29
CA SER A 113 1.50 0.55 -21.62
C SER A 113 1.64 1.23 -20.26
N CYS A 114 2.76 1.05 -19.54
CA CYS A 114 3.01 1.70 -18.25
C CYS A 114 4.04 2.83 -18.43
N LEU A 115 5.32 2.48 -18.58
CA LEU A 115 6.34 3.39 -19.11
C LEU A 115 6.65 3.05 -20.56
N SER A 116 7.27 3.99 -21.29
CA SER A 116 7.69 3.77 -22.68
C SER A 116 8.65 2.58 -22.85
N THR A 117 9.38 2.23 -21.78
CA THR A 117 10.29 1.07 -21.70
C THR A 117 9.61 -0.21 -21.22
N SER A 118 8.38 -0.14 -20.70
CA SER A 118 7.70 -1.30 -20.11
C SER A 118 7.44 -2.39 -21.15
N PRO A 119 7.82 -3.66 -20.89
CA PRO A 119 7.46 -4.78 -21.73
C PRO A 119 5.95 -5.03 -21.75
N GLY A 120 5.46 -5.67 -22.82
CA GLY A 120 4.10 -6.17 -22.84
C GLY A 120 3.83 -7.18 -21.71
N VAL A 121 2.58 -7.28 -21.28
CA VAL A 121 2.14 -8.24 -20.25
C VAL A 121 1.14 -9.18 -20.91
N ASN A 122 1.24 -10.48 -20.65
CA ASN A 122 0.27 -11.48 -21.08
C ASN A 122 0.33 -12.67 -20.12
N GLN A 123 -0.13 -12.45 -18.89
CA GLN A 123 -0.08 -13.44 -17.82
C GLN A 123 -1.17 -13.15 -16.78
N LEU A 124 -1.46 -14.16 -15.96
CA LEU A 124 -2.20 -13.97 -14.72
C LEU A 124 -1.29 -13.24 -13.73
N ILE A 125 -1.79 -12.16 -13.13
CA ILE A 125 -1.11 -11.41 -12.10
C ILE A 125 -1.75 -11.78 -10.77
N ASP A 126 -0.97 -12.47 -9.94
CA ASP A 126 -1.20 -12.63 -8.52
C ASP A 126 -0.70 -11.35 -7.83
N ASP A 127 -1.58 -10.70 -7.07
CA ASP A 127 -1.37 -9.45 -6.32
C ASP A 127 -0.75 -8.25 -7.07
N LEU A 128 0.56 -8.22 -7.27
CA LEU A 128 1.26 -7.06 -7.85
C LEU A 128 2.42 -7.47 -8.77
N LEU A 129 2.41 -6.95 -10.00
CA LEU A 129 3.58 -6.95 -10.89
C LEU A 129 4.26 -5.58 -10.90
N VAL A 130 5.58 -5.56 -10.76
CA VAL A 130 6.38 -4.33 -10.81
C VAL A 130 7.49 -4.45 -11.84
N ASP A 131 7.49 -3.55 -12.82
CA ASP A 131 8.59 -3.42 -13.77
C ASP A 131 9.71 -2.58 -13.18
N ILE A 132 10.90 -3.16 -13.10
CA ILE A 132 12.10 -2.48 -12.60
C ILE A 132 12.95 -2.06 -13.79
N SER A 133 13.14 -0.76 -13.95
CA SER A 133 14.05 -0.19 -14.92
C SER A 133 15.04 0.76 -14.25
N VAL A 134 16.07 1.13 -14.99
CA VAL A 134 17.06 2.11 -14.54
C VAL A 134 17.30 3.13 -15.65
N SER A 135 17.82 4.30 -15.36
CA SER A 135 18.19 5.31 -16.37
C SER A 135 19.29 6.20 -15.81
N THR A 136 19.89 7.04 -16.65
CA THR A 136 20.70 8.18 -16.19
C THR A 136 19.81 9.41 -16.31
N VAL A 137 19.51 10.12 -15.22
CA VAL A 137 18.52 11.20 -15.25
C VAL A 137 19.19 12.56 -15.15
N ASP A 138 19.88 12.86 -14.04
CA ASP A 138 20.42 14.20 -13.78
C ASP A 138 21.88 14.23 -13.28
N GLY A 139 22.56 13.09 -13.22
CA GLY A 139 23.92 12.96 -12.70
C GLY A 139 23.93 12.54 -11.22
N GLU A 140 25.09 12.61 -10.56
CA GLU A 140 25.16 12.27 -9.13
C GLU A 140 24.41 13.29 -8.27
N GLY A 141 23.44 12.82 -7.51
CA GLY A 141 22.57 13.57 -6.61
C GLY A 141 21.43 14.27 -7.35
N GLY A 142 20.26 14.36 -6.73
CA GLY A 142 19.07 14.84 -7.41
C GLY A 142 18.00 13.76 -7.36
N LEU A 143 17.44 13.40 -8.51
CA LEU A 143 16.40 12.39 -8.61
C LEU A 143 16.98 10.98 -8.43
N LEU A 144 16.67 10.29 -7.32
CA LEU A 144 17.10 8.90 -7.08
C LEU A 144 16.24 7.89 -7.83
N GLY A 145 14.97 8.23 -8.02
CA GLY A 145 14.01 7.34 -8.62
C GLY A 145 12.66 8.00 -8.90
N GLN A 146 11.83 7.22 -9.58
CA GLN A 146 10.42 7.50 -9.75
C GLN A 146 9.66 6.18 -9.76
N ALA A 147 8.51 6.17 -9.10
CA ALA A 147 7.67 5.00 -9.06
C ALA A 147 6.19 5.34 -8.89
N GLY A 148 5.37 4.32 -9.10
CA GLY A 148 3.94 4.43 -8.93
C GLY A 148 3.16 3.32 -9.63
N PRO A 149 1.86 3.20 -9.31
CA PRO A 149 0.98 2.29 -10.00
C PRO A 149 0.66 2.82 -11.39
N CYS A 150 0.60 1.92 -12.36
CA CYS A 150 0.08 2.19 -13.70
C CYS A 150 -1.36 1.69 -13.84
N LEU A 151 -1.69 0.58 -13.17
CA LEU A 151 -3.01 0.00 -13.11
C LEU A 151 -3.42 -0.31 -11.67
N VAL A 152 -4.68 -0.07 -11.36
CA VAL A 152 -5.34 -0.49 -10.11
C VAL A 152 -6.57 -1.35 -10.40
N ARG A 153 -6.95 -2.17 -9.42
CA ARG A 153 -8.17 -2.99 -9.47
C ARG A 153 -9.41 -2.14 -9.27
N THR A 154 -10.46 -2.42 -10.04
CA THR A 154 -11.78 -1.83 -9.82
C THR A 154 -12.35 -2.20 -8.44
N GLY A 155 -13.06 -1.27 -7.82
CA GLY A 155 -13.68 -1.46 -6.50
C GLY A 155 -12.76 -1.12 -5.33
N SER A 156 -11.57 -1.73 -5.25
CA SER A 156 -10.61 -1.45 -4.17
C SER A 156 -9.65 -0.31 -4.48
N ASN A 157 -9.42 0.01 -5.76
CA ASN A 157 -8.35 0.90 -6.23
C ASN A 157 -6.95 0.50 -5.74
N LEU A 158 -6.76 -0.77 -5.35
CA LEU A 158 -5.44 -1.28 -4.98
C LEU A 158 -4.62 -1.59 -6.25
N PRO A 159 -3.34 -1.20 -6.28
CA PRO A 159 -2.40 -1.48 -7.36
C PRO A 159 -2.37 -2.94 -7.81
N LEU A 160 -2.31 -3.12 -9.13
CA LEU A 160 -2.16 -4.42 -9.82
C LEU A 160 -0.84 -4.48 -10.60
N TYR A 161 -0.46 -3.36 -11.20
CA TYR A 161 0.73 -3.26 -12.03
C TYR A 161 1.31 -1.85 -11.93
N GLY A 162 2.62 -1.76 -11.72
CA GLY A 162 3.34 -0.49 -11.67
C GLY A 162 4.79 -0.62 -12.11
N SER A 163 5.54 0.45 -11.92
CA SER A 163 6.95 0.47 -12.28
C SER A 163 7.76 1.28 -11.27
N VAL A 164 9.03 0.88 -11.12
CA VAL A 164 10.08 1.65 -10.48
C VAL A 164 11.15 1.92 -11.53
N GLN A 165 11.61 3.17 -11.63
CA GLN A 165 12.76 3.57 -12.40
C GLN A 165 13.77 4.26 -11.50
N LEU A 166 14.96 3.67 -11.33
CA LEU A 166 16.04 4.24 -10.52
C LEU A 166 17.07 5.00 -11.37
N ASP A 167 17.70 6.03 -10.80
CA ASP A 167 18.84 6.69 -11.42
C ASP A 167 20.15 5.91 -11.16
N LEU A 168 20.81 5.50 -12.23
CA LEU A 168 22.10 4.82 -12.21
C LEU A 168 23.24 5.73 -11.79
N ASP A 169 23.11 7.05 -11.97
CA ASP A 169 24.16 8.00 -11.60
C ASP A 169 24.38 8.00 -10.08
N ASP A 170 23.34 7.77 -9.28
CA ASP A 170 23.40 7.70 -7.81
C ASP A 170 23.76 6.33 -7.23
N ARG A 171 23.72 5.27 -8.05
CA ARG A 171 23.92 3.88 -7.63
C ARG A 171 25.17 3.69 -6.76
N THR A 172 26.30 4.29 -7.15
CA THR A 172 27.57 4.11 -6.43
C THR A 172 27.52 4.75 -5.04
N GLY A 173 26.92 5.94 -4.93
CA GLY A 173 26.77 6.66 -3.66
C GLY A 173 25.81 5.96 -2.70
N LEU A 174 24.69 5.45 -3.23
CA LEU A 174 23.69 4.69 -2.48
C LEU A 174 24.24 3.35 -1.99
N ALA A 175 24.94 2.60 -2.86
CA ALA A 175 25.60 1.36 -2.46
C ALA A 175 26.67 1.59 -1.40
N ALA A 176 27.49 2.64 -1.54
CA ALA A 176 28.52 2.99 -0.56
C ALA A 176 27.95 3.48 0.78
N SER A 177 26.69 3.91 0.80
CA SER A 177 25.98 4.34 2.02
C SER A 177 25.08 3.24 2.59
N ASN A 178 24.95 2.10 1.91
CA ASN A 178 24.03 1.01 2.23
C ASN A 178 22.56 1.45 2.27
N GLN A 179 22.12 2.15 1.22
CA GLN A 179 20.79 2.75 1.13
C GLN A 179 20.07 2.46 -0.19
N LEU A 180 20.65 1.61 -1.03
CA LEU A 180 20.03 1.24 -2.32
C LEU A 180 18.73 0.46 -2.11
N ASP A 181 18.68 -0.39 -1.09
CA ASP A 181 17.49 -1.08 -0.62
C ASP A 181 16.47 -0.14 0.01
N GLU A 182 16.90 0.84 0.80
CA GLU A 182 16.00 1.86 1.38
C GLU A 182 15.29 2.66 0.29
N VAL A 183 16.03 3.16 -0.71
CA VAL A 183 15.46 3.87 -1.86
C VAL A 183 14.50 2.95 -2.62
N PHE A 184 14.91 1.72 -2.94
CA PHE A 184 14.02 0.81 -3.65
C PHE A 184 12.75 0.48 -2.84
N SER A 185 12.86 0.34 -1.51
CA SER A 185 11.73 0.11 -0.61
C SER A 185 10.77 1.28 -0.59
N HIS A 186 11.29 2.51 -0.58
CA HIS A 186 10.52 3.75 -0.70
C HIS A 186 9.70 3.78 -1.99
N GLU A 187 10.38 3.60 -3.13
CA GLU A 187 9.75 3.59 -4.45
C GLU A 187 8.69 2.48 -4.59
N LEU A 188 8.97 1.30 -4.03
CA LEU A 188 7.98 0.21 -3.99
C LEU A 188 6.76 0.58 -3.13
N GLY A 189 6.93 1.35 -2.05
CA GLY A 189 5.84 1.92 -1.27
C GLY A 189 4.90 2.79 -2.13
N HIS A 190 5.45 3.62 -3.01
CA HIS A 190 4.65 4.40 -3.96
C HIS A 190 3.91 3.54 -4.98
N VAL A 191 4.54 2.46 -5.48
CA VAL A 191 3.84 1.47 -6.34
C VAL A 191 2.68 0.81 -5.60
N LEU A 192 2.84 0.53 -4.30
CA LEU A 192 1.80 -0.05 -3.45
C LEU A 192 0.64 0.91 -3.15
N GLY A 193 0.72 2.17 -3.57
CA GLY A 193 -0.37 3.14 -3.50
C GLY A 193 -0.15 4.23 -2.44
N PHE A 194 0.93 4.16 -1.66
CA PHE A 194 1.29 5.18 -0.69
C PHE A 194 1.53 6.52 -1.42
N GLY A 195 0.89 7.59 -0.96
CA GLY A 195 0.94 8.91 -1.59
C GLY A 195 0.12 8.99 -2.88
N THR A 196 0.35 8.04 -3.79
CA THR A 196 -0.14 8.04 -5.17
C THR A 196 -1.64 7.83 -5.33
N THR A 197 -2.29 7.13 -4.39
CA THR A 197 -3.74 6.82 -4.47
C THR A 197 -4.57 7.44 -3.33
N TRP A 198 -3.94 8.16 -2.41
CA TRP A 198 -4.62 8.68 -1.22
C TRP A 198 -5.75 9.66 -1.57
N ALA A 199 -5.53 10.56 -2.52
CA ALA A 199 -6.51 11.58 -2.90
C ALA A 199 -7.74 10.94 -3.58
N ASP A 200 -7.52 9.99 -4.50
CA ASP A 200 -8.58 9.23 -5.17
C ASP A 200 -9.43 8.41 -4.19
N GLN A 201 -8.82 7.95 -3.09
CA GLN A 201 -9.51 7.23 -2.03
C GLN A 201 -10.12 8.15 -0.95
N GLY A 202 -9.99 9.48 -1.09
CA GLY A 202 -10.55 10.45 -0.15
C GLY A 202 -9.84 10.47 1.22
N LEU A 203 -8.59 9.99 1.28
CA LEU A 203 -7.79 9.93 2.50
C LEU A 203 -6.96 11.18 2.75
N VAL A 204 -7.00 12.16 1.84
CA VAL A 204 -6.33 13.46 2.00
C VAL A 204 -7.36 14.56 2.17
N THR A 205 -7.11 15.41 3.17
CA THR A 205 -7.76 16.73 3.25
C THR A 205 -6.76 17.80 2.90
N GLN A 206 -7.27 18.92 2.39
CA GLN A 206 -6.43 20.10 2.14
C GLN A 206 -5.31 19.87 1.12
N VAL A 207 -5.52 19.01 0.12
CA VAL A 207 -4.56 18.59 -0.92
C VAL A 207 -3.70 19.76 -1.42
N PHE A 208 -4.30 20.90 -1.76
CA PHE A 208 -3.57 22.09 -2.26
C PHE A 208 -3.38 23.21 -1.23
N SER A 209 -3.61 22.96 0.05
CA SER A 209 -3.38 23.94 1.12
C SER A 209 -1.93 23.89 1.63
N PRO A 210 -1.46 24.94 2.33
CA PRO A 210 -0.18 24.91 3.04
C PRO A 210 -0.07 23.81 4.11
N ASP A 211 -1.14 23.07 4.41
CA ASP A 211 -1.14 22.03 5.43
C ASP A 211 -2.01 20.81 5.03
N PRO A 212 -1.62 20.04 3.99
CA PRO A 212 -2.31 18.81 3.63
C PRO A 212 -2.20 17.80 4.78
N ARG A 213 -3.27 17.03 5.00
CA ARG A 213 -3.39 16.06 6.10
C ARG A 213 -3.97 14.74 5.62
N PHE A 214 -3.38 13.65 6.09
CA PHE A 214 -3.92 12.31 5.91
C PHE A 214 -4.92 12.00 7.02
N ILE A 215 -6.06 11.45 6.63
CA ILE A 215 -7.24 11.28 7.51
C ILE A 215 -7.65 9.81 7.72
N GLY A 216 -6.81 8.86 7.32
CA GLY A 216 -7.01 7.45 7.63
C GLY A 216 -7.02 7.17 9.13
N ASN A 217 -7.98 6.37 9.59
CA ASN A 217 -8.27 6.19 11.00
C ASN A 217 -7.16 5.41 11.73
N LEU A 218 -6.55 4.42 11.06
CA LEU A 218 -5.52 3.61 11.68
C LEU A 218 -4.19 4.38 11.75
N ALA A 219 -3.83 5.08 10.68
CA ALA A 219 -2.65 5.95 10.66
C ALA A 219 -2.72 7.04 11.73
N ILE A 220 -3.90 7.65 11.96
CA ILE A 220 -4.10 8.62 13.06
C ILE A 220 -3.83 8.01 14.43
N GLN A 221 -4.24 6.75 14.65
CA GLN A 221 -3.99 6.05 15.91
C GLN A 221 -2.51 5.78 16.12
N GLU A 222 -1.80 5.29 15.09
CA GLU A 222 -0.34 5.07 15.16
C GLU A 222 0.41 6.39 15.32
N PHE A 223 0.00 7.47 14.64
CA PHE A 223 0.56 8.79 14.84
C PHE A 223 0.39 9.28 16.29
N SER A 224 -0.78 9.03 16.89
CA SER A 224 -1.02 9.36 18.30
C SER A 224 -0.15 8.53 19.26
N ARG A 225 0.13 7.26 18.93
CA ARG A 225 1.07 6.40 19.70
C ARG A 225 2.50 6.92 19.66
N LEU A 226 2.90 7.53 18.54
CA LEU A 226 4.19 8.20 18.39
C LEU A 226 4.28 9.55 19.14
N GLY A 227 3.17 10.02 19.75
CA GLY A 227 3.09 11.31 20.44
C GLY A 227 2.58 12.47 19.57
N GLY A 228 2.14 12.17 18.35
CA GLY A 228 1.48 13.12 17.46
C GLY A 228 0.07 13.53 17.95
N LEU A 229 -0.46 14.61 17.39
CA LEU A 229 -1.79 15.12 17.71
C LEU A 229 -2.61 15.34 16.44
N GLY A 230 -3.85 14.85 16.43
CA GLY A 230 -4.80 15.05 15.33
C GLY A 230 -4.47 14.21 14.08
N THR A 231 -4.77 14.78 12.92
CA THR A 231 -4.54 14.15 11.61
C THR A 231 -3.07 14.22 11.18
N VAL A 232 -2.61 13.22 10.43
CA VAL A 232 -1.20 13.04 10.11
C VAL A 232 -0.74 14.10 9.11
N PRO A 233 0.34 14.87 9.38
CA PRO A 233 0.86 15.85 8.43
C PRO A 233 1.46 15.20 7.17
N ILE A 234 0.97 15.64 6.02
CA ILE A 234 1.54 15.29 4.72
C ILE A 234 2.54 16.38 4.30
N GLU A 235 3.53 16.03 3.48
CA GLU A 235 4.51 16.97 2.96
C GLU A 235 3.85 18.14 2.20
N ASN A 236 4.27 19.35 2.54
CA ASN A 236 3.70 20.60 2.07
C ASN A 236 4.69 21.48 1.28
N ARG A 237 5.92 21.00 1.13
CA ARG A 237 7.02 21.63 0.40
C ARG A 237 7.46 20.75 -0.78
N GLY A 238 8.36 21.27 -1.61
CA GLY A 238 8.82 20.58 -2.81
C GLY A 238 7.95 20.83 -4.05
N GLY A 239 8.25 20.10 -5.12
CA GLY A 239 7.54 20.16 -6.39
C GLY A 239 6.33 19.23 -6.46
N GLN A 240 5.72 19.17 -7.66
CA GLN A 240 4.77 18.12 -8.03
C GLN A 240 5.52 16.78 -8.02
N GLY A 241 5.09 15.83 -7.20
CA GLY A 241 5.79 14.56 -6.93
C GLY A 241 6.52 14.50 -5.59
N THR A 242 6.55 15.57 -4.79
CA THR A 242 7.00 15.49 -3.38
C THR A 242 5.91 15.94 -2.43
N ARG A 243 5.29 17.07 -2.77
CA ARG A 243 4.15 17.59 -2.01
C ARG A 243 2.96 16.64 -2.18
N ILE A 244 2.23 16.39 -1.10
CA ILE A 244 1.04 15.50 -1.03
C ILE A 244 1.36 14.00 -1.01
N ASP A 245 2.47 13.58 -1.61
CA ASP A 245 2.76 12.15 -1.82
C ASP A 245 3.55 11.51 -0.66
N HIS A 246 4.05 12.32 0.28
CA HIS A 246 4.93 11.87 1.36
C HIS A 246 4.42 12.24 2.75
N TRP A 247 4.97 11.56 3.76
CA TRP A 247 4.99 12.11 5.10
C TRP A 247 5.83 13.38 5.18
N ARG A 248 5.39 14.30 6.04
CA ARG A 248 6.08 15.58 6.21
C ARG A 248 7.45 15.41 6.84
N GLU A 249 8.50 15.75 6.09
CA GLU A 249 9.90 15.65 6.50
C GLU A 249 10.15 16.37 7.84
N SER A 250 9.64 17.60 7.98
CA SER A 250 9.82 18.40 9.21
C SER A 250 9.13 17.84 10.46
N THR A 251 8.31 16.80 10.31
CA THR A 251 7.67 16.07 11.43
C THR A 251 8.28 14.69 11.62
N PHE A 252 8.52 13.98 10.51
CA PHE A 252 8.87 12.55 10.55
C PHE A 252 10.36 12.27 10.33
N ASP A 253 11.15 13.24 9.88
CA ASP A 253 12.61 13.15 9.74
C ASP A 253 13.03 11.88 8.99
N ASN A 254 13.57 10.86 9.66
CA ASN A 254 14.05 9.62 9.05
C ASN A 254 13.00 8.51 8.90
N GLU A 255 11.72 8.83 8.75
CA GLU A 255 10.74 7.79 8.39
C GLU A 255 10.89 7.43 6.90
N LEU A 256 10.79 6.13 6.57
CA LEU A 256 11.06 5.63 5.21
C LEU A 256 10.35 6.43 4.11
N MET A 257 9.09 6.82 4.29
CA MET A 257 8.23 7.46 3.29
C MET A 257 8.18 9.00 3.41
N THR A 258 9.22 9.63 3.95
CA THR A 258 9.45 11.07 3.76
C THR A 258 10.18 11.34 2.45
N GLY A 259 9.94 12.49 1.83
CA GLY A 259 10.51 12.82 0.52
C GLY A 259 12.00 13.19 0.53
N THR A 260 12.75 12.80 1.57
CA THR A 260 14.19 13.02 1.67
C THR A 260 14.82 11.85 2.40
N ILE A 261 15.71 11.13 1.72
CA ILE A 261 16.52 10.12 2.37
C ILE A 261 17.48 10.75 3.38
N ASN A 262 17.56 10.18 4.58
CA ASN A 262 18.58 10.60 5.55
C ASN A 262 19.85 9.79 5.32
N PRO A 263 20.93 10.40 4.79
CA PRO A 263 22.10 9.64 4.36
C PRO A 263 22.84 9.03 5.54
N ARG A 264 23.30 7.78 5.38
CA ARG A 264 24.11 7.04 6.37
C ARG A 264 23.42 6.85 7.73
N THR A 265 22.09 6.95 7.76
CA THR A 265 21.24 6.68 8.92
C THR A 265 20.10 5.78 8.44
N GLU A 266 19.62 4.90 9.30
CA GLU A 266 18.48 4.04 8.96
C GLU A 266 17.22 4.88 8.71
N ASN A 267 16.49 4.54 7.65
CA ASN A 267 15.18 5.10 7.32
C ASN A 267 14.09 4.03 7.57
N PRO A 268 13.64 3.82 8.81
CA PRO A 268 12.71 2.75 9.18
C PRO A 268 11.32 2.86 8.51
N LEU A 269 10.79 1.72 8.09
CA LEU A 269 9.38 1.56 7.72
C LEU A 269 8.52 1.56 8.98
N SER A 270 7.89 2.70 9.31
CA SER A 270 7.16 2.82 10.57
C SER A 270 5.77 2.17 10.55
N ARG A 271 5.25 1.89 11.75
CA ARG A 271 3.84 1.49 11.94
C ARG A 271 2.85 2.49 11.34
N LEU A 272 3.22 3.77 11.26
CA LEU A 272 2.39 4.80 10.64
C LEU A 272 2.21 4.53 9.15
N THR A 273 3.30 4.24 8.44
CA THR A 273 3.25 3.90 7.01
C THR A 273 2.46 2.61 6.79
N VAL A 274 2.73 1.55 7.56
CA VAL A 274 1.98 0.30 7.46
C VAL A 274 0.49 0.50 7.72
N ALA A 275 0.13 1.32 8.72
CA ALA A 275 -1.27 1.64 9.00
C ALA A 275 -1.95 2.39 7.84
N SER A 276 -1.24 3.27 7.14
CA SER A 276 -1.80 3.97 5.99
C SER A 276 -2.14 3.03 4.83
N LEU A 277 -1.42 1.91 4.67
CA LEU A 277 -1.77 0.84 3.72
C LEU A 277 -3.06 0.12 4.13
N SER A 278 -3.29 -0.09 5.42
CA SER A 278 -4.57 -0.61 5.88
C SER A 278 -5.72 0.36 5.61
N ASP A 279 -5.49 1.66 5.80
CA ASP A 279 -6.47 2.69 5.48
C ASP A 279 -6.76 2.78 3.96
N LEU A 280 -5.82 2.35 3.10
CA LEU A 280 -6.03 2.14 1.65
C LEU A 280 -6.85 0.87 1.32
N GLY A 281 -7.00 -0.04 2.29
CA GLY A 281 -7.77 -1.28 2.13
C GLY A 281 -6.95 -2.56 2.10
N TYR A 282 -5.63 -2.52 2.29
CA TYR A 282 -4.82 -3.73 2.43
C TYR A 282 -5.07 -4.44 3.78
N GLY A 283 -4.97 -5.78 3.77
CA GLY A 283 -4.74 -6.53 4.99
C GLY A 283 -3.27 -6.44 5.38
N VAL A 284 -2.95 -5.86 6.55
CA VAL A 284 -1.56 -5.63 6.97
C VAL A 284 -1.24 -6.23 8.34
N ASP A 285 0.03 -6.58 8.54
CA ASP A 285 0.61 -6.85 9.85
C ASP A 285 1.40 -5.63 10.34
N LEU A 286 0.83 -4.91 11.33
CA LEU A 286 1.49 -3.74 11.91
C LEU A 286 2.76 -4.10 12.72
N ASP A 287 2.87 -5.34 13.20
CA ASP A 287 4.02 -5.79 13.97
C ASP A 287 5.21 -6.14 13.07
N ALA A 288 4.97 -6.26 11.76
CA ALA A 288 6.00 -6.29 10.75
C ALA A 288 6.61 -4.90 10.47
N ALA A 289 6.22 -3.82 11.14
CA ALA A 289 6.91 -2.53 10.98
C ALA A 289 8.23 -2.47 11.77
N ASP A 290 9.13 -1.59 11.35
CA ASP A 290 10.36 -1.31 12.08
C ASP A 290 10.09 -0.42 13.30
N ALA A 291 11.00 -0.49 14.28
CA ALA A 291 10.94 0.39 15.44
C ALA A 291 11.21 1.84 15.00
N TYR A 292 10.25 2.72 15.27
CA TYR A 292 10.33 4.14 14.93
C TYR A 292 9.75 5.00 16.05
N ALA A 293 10.31 6.19 16.22
CA ALA A 293 9.82 7.20 17.14
C ALA A 293 10.00 8.58 16.51
N LEU A 294 9.06 9.50 16.76
CA LEU A 294 9.26 10.90 16.39
C LEU A 294 10.53 11.42 17.06
N SER A 295 11.34 12.16 16.32
CA SER A 295 12.43 12.90 16.92
C SER A 295 11.80 13.88 17.93
N SER A 296 12.14 13.74 19.22
CA SER A 296 11.78 14.74 20.23
C SER A 296 12.15 16.11 19.67
N PRO A 297 11.36 17.18 19.89
CA PRO A 297 11.69 18.51 19.40
C PRO A 297 12.93 19.04 20.12
N LYS A 298 14.11 18.52 19.76
CA LYS A 298 15.34 19.26 19.83
C LYS A 298 15.08 20.42 18.90
N GLN A 299 15.29 21.62 19.41
CA GLN A 299 15.47 22.81 18.59
C GLN A 299 16.67 22.57 17.68
N SER A 300 16.53 21.73 16.67
CA SER A 300 17.35 21.82 15.49
C SER A 300 16.84 23.07 14.80
N PHE A 301 17.39 24.21 15.22
CA PHE A 301 17.79 25.22 14.25
C PHE A 301 18.75 24.52 13.28
N GLN A 302 18.21 23.66 12.40
CA GLN A 302 18.77 23.50 11.08
C GLN A 302 18.64 24.90 10.51
N LYS A 303 19.75 25.65 10.61
CA LYS A 303 20.04 26.83 9.81
C LYS A 303 19.34 26.60 8.49
N GLY A 304 18.30 27.40 8.21
CA GLY A 304 17.28 27.03 7.23
C GLY A 304 17.93 26.36 6.03
N LYS A 305 17.44 25.17 5.65
CA LYS A 305 17.60 24.69 4.28
C LYS A 305 16.84 25.72 3.41
N SER A 306 17.44 26.90 3.26
CA SER A 306 16.99 28.05 2.46
C SER A 306 17.54 27.87 1.05
N GLY A 307 17.30 26.69 0.52
CA GLY A 307 17.54 26.26 -0.83
C GLY A 307 16.48 25.22 -1.07
N LEU A 308 15.85 25.27 -2.24
CA LEU A 308 15.09 24.15 -2.77
C LEU A 308 15.97 22.91 -2.58
N THR A 309 15.68 22.08 -1.57
CA THR A 309 16.12 20.69 -1.61
C THR A 309 15.46 20.15 -2.87
N PRO A 310 16.23 19.71 -3.89
CA PRO A 310 15.63 19.09 -5.05
C PRO A 310 14.67 18.01 -4.55
N ALA A 311 13.48 17.92 -5.14
CA ALA A 311 12.66 16.73 -5.00
C ALA A 311 13.53 15.54 -5.43
N TRP A 312 13.83 14.61 -4.53
CA TRP A 312 14.67 13.45 -4.85
C TRP A 312 13.88 12.35 -5.55
N GLU A 313 12.57 12.50 -5.67
CA GLU A 313 11.71 11.63 -6.44
C GLU A 313 10.62 12.40 -7.19
N LYS A 314 10.05 11.74 -8.18
CA LYS A 314 8.89 12.20 -8.95
C LYS A 314 7.93 11.02 -9.04
N GLY A 315 6.64 11.22 -8.80
CA GLY A 315 5.64 10.20 -9.18
C GLY A 315 5.68 9.93 -10.70
N LEU A 316 5.27 8.73 -11.13
CA LEU A 316 5.15 8.47 -12.56
C LEU A 316 4.23 9.50 -13.23
N ASP A 317 4.73 10.15 -14.28
CA ASP A 317 4.01 11.14 -15.09
C ASP A 317 3.07 10.44 -16.08
N GLN A 318 2.25 9.52 -15.57
CA GLN A 318 1.29 8.72 -16.31
C GLN A 318 0.05 8.52 -15.45
N PRO A 319 -1.14 8.63 -16.04
CA PRO A 319 -2.35 8.57 -15.26
C PRO A 319 -2.69 7.12 -14.88
N ILE A 320 -3.16 6.93 -13.66
CA ILE A 320 -3.48 5.60 -13.12
C ILE A 320 -4.78 5.09 -13.75
N ARG A 321 -4.76 3.93 -14.40
CA ARG A 321 -5.96 3.35 -15.02
C ARG A 321 -6.57 2.26 -14.15
N VAL A 322 -7.89 2.17 -14.17
CA VAL A 322 -8.66 1.17 -13.46
C VAL A 322 -9.05 0.04 -14.41
N VAL A 323 -8.81 -1.20 -13.98
CA VAL A 323 -9.20 -2.41 -14.72
C VAL A 323 -10.13 -3.31 -13.93
N ASP A 324 -10.97 -4.08 -14.63
CA ASP A 324 -11.74 -5.15 -14.01
C ASP A 324 -10.90 -6.44 -13.80
N LEU A 325 -11.53 -7.48 -13.24
CA LEU A 325 -10.90 -8.78 -12.98
C LEU A 325 -10.50 -9.52 -14.27
N GLN A 326 -10.96 -9.07 -15.43
CA GLN A 326 -10.57 -9.60 -16.74
C GLN A 326 -9.47 -8.76 -17.39
N GLY A 327 -8.90 -7.78 -16.67
CA GLY A 327 -7.87 -6.88 -17.19
C GLY A 327 -8.41 -5.84 -18.17
N THR A 328 -9.73 -5.67 -18.26
CA THR A 328 -10.35 -4.71 -19.17
C THR A 328 -10.27 -3.32 -18.58
N TYR A 329 -9.73 -2.37 -19.34
CA TYR A 329 -9.75 -0.95 -18.98
C TYR A 329 -11.17 -0.43 -18.82
N LEU A 330 -11.44 0.26 -17.71
CA LEU A 330 -12.72 0.88 -17.41
C LEU A 330 -12.66 2.40 -17.53
N TYR A 331 -11.77 3.01 -16.74
CA TYR A 331 -11.59 4.47 -16.66
C TYR A 331 -10.21 4.80 -16.06
N THR A 332 -9.90 6.07 -15.98
CA THR A 332 -8.66 6.60 -15.39
C THR A 332 -9.00 7.37 -14.11
N LEU A 333 -8.20 7.21 -13.06
CA LEU A 333 -8.31 8.00 -11.83
C LEU A 333 -8.01 9.48 -12.12
N SER A 334 -8.55 10.39 -11.29
CA SER A 334 -8.42 11.82 -11.50
C SER A 334 -7.21 12.36 -10.74
N GLU A 335 -6.20 12.87 -11.46
CA GLU A 335 -5.08 13.62 -10.89
C GLU A 335 -5.52 14.90 -10.16
#